data_AF-A0A4S4AZI0-F1
#
_entry.id   AF-A0A4S4AZI0-F1
#
_cell.length_a   1.000
_cell.length_b   1.000
_cell.length_c   1.000
_cell.angle_alpha   90.00
_cell.angle_beta   90.00
_cell.angle_gamma   90.00
#
_symmetry.space_group_name_H-M   'P 1'
#
loop_
_entity.id
_entity.type
_entity.pdbx_description
1 polymer ?
#
loop_
_entity_poly.entity_id
_entity_poly.type
_entity_poly.pdbx_seq_one_letter_code
_entity_poly.pdbx_strand_id
1 'polypeptide(L)'
;MESSPAEFDTRFEQIYSTHHGWLRTWIRRRLQCTDQACDLAQDVFLRVLVQRRADELREPKAYLSSIARNLLVDLFRRRSIEQAYADALAMRADAAAPSPEARQQIVETLLEIDRLLDQLGERPRDIFLRVQLDGLSLAEVGRQMGLSTNTVRKHFIRAMAQCLALIDD
;
A
#
# COMPACT_ATOMS: atom_id res chain seq x y z
N MET A 1 -24.86 -3.32 43.19
CA MET A 1 -26.15 -4.06 43.23
C MET A 1 -26.22 -4.76 41.89
N GLU A 2 -25.78 -6.01 41.83
CA GLU A 2 -25.83 -6.78 40.58
C GLU A 2 -27.29 -7.12 40.30
N SER A 3 -27.81 -6.68 39.15
CA SER A 3 -29.15 -7.04 38.69
C SER A 3 -29.26 -8.56 38.53
N SER A 4 -30.46 -9.10 38.78
CA SER A 4 -30.70 -10.52 38.52
C SER A 4 -30.57 -10.83 37.01
N PRO A 5 -30.03 -12.00 36.59
CA PRO A 5 -29.91 -12.37 35.18
C PRO A 5 -31.21 -12.20 34.37
N ALA A 6 -32.36 -12.47 34.99
CA ALA A 6 -33.68 -12.32 34.37
C ALA A 6 -34.08 -10.85 34.14
N GLU A 7 -33.65 -9.94 35.03
CA GLU A 7 -33.92 -8.50 34.89
C GLU A 7 -33.13 -7.91 33.73
N PHE A 8 -31.86 -8.32 33.60
CA PHE A 8 -31.01 -7.94 32.48
C PHE A 8 -31.60 -8.39 31.14
N ASP A 9 -32.00 -9.66 31.02
CA ASP A 9 -32.53 -10.19 29.76
C ASP A 9 -33.81 -9.45 29.33
N THR A 10 -34.70 -9.20 30.28
CA THR A 10 -35.93 -8.41 30.06
C THR A 10 -35.61 -6.98 29.61
N ARG A 11 -34.65 -6.33 30.27
CA ARG A 11 -34.24 -4.97 29.94
C ARG A 11 -33.57 -4.89 28.57
N PHE A 12 -32.74 -5.86 28.24
CA PHE A 12 -32.10 -5.98 26.93
C PHE A 12 -33.13 -6.16 25.82
N GLU A 13 -34.11 -7.06 25.99
CA GLU A 13 -35.17 -7.30 25.01
C GLU A 13 -36.01 -6.04 24.75
N GLN A 14 -36.32 -5.27 25.80
CA GLN A 14 -37.00 -3.97 25.66
C GLN A 14 -36.17 -2.97 24.84
N ILE A 15 -34.88 -2.84 25.13
CA ILE A 15 -33.98 -1.93 24.41
C ILE A 15 -33.84 -2.37 22.95
N TYR A 16 -33.70 -3.68 22.69
CA TYR A 16 -33.57 -4.24 21.35
C TYR A 16 -34.82 -3.97 20.52
N SER A 17 -36.00 -4.41 20.99
CA SER A 17 -37.26 -4.25 20.28
C SER A 17 -37.60 -2.77 20.00
N THR A 18 -37.29 -1.87 20.95
CA THR A 18 -37.58 -0.44 20.83
C THR A 18 -36.61 0.30 19.90
N HIS A 19 -35.32 -0.06 19.90
CA HIS A 19 -34.28 0.76 19.26
C HIS A 19 -33.63 0.15 18.03
N HIS A 20 -33.79 -1.16 17.77
CA HIS A 20 -33.16 -1.82 16.63
C HIS A 20 -33.54 -1.19 15.28
N GLY A 21 -34.84 -0.97 15.03
CA GLY A 21 -35.30 -0.37 13.78
C GLY A 21 -34.81 1.07 13.56
N TRP A 22 -34.75 1.85 14.64
CA TRP A 22 -34.19 3.21 14.61
C TRP A 22 -32.69 3.20 14.32
N LEU A 23 -31.93 2.34 15.01
CA LEU A 23 -30.49 2.25 14.87
C LEU A 23 -30.10 1.79 13.46
N ARG A 24 -30.76 0.75 12.95
CA ARG A 24 -30.57 0.27 11.57
C ARG A 24 -30.81 1.39 10.56
N THR A 25 -31.89 2.16 10.72
CA THR A 25 -32.19 3.29 9.83
C THR A 25 -31.12 4.39 9.94
N TRP A 26 -30.65 4.67 11.16
CA TRP A 26 -29.60 5.65 11.42
C TRP A 26 -28.26 5.26 10.77
N ILE A 27 -27.87 3.99 10.86
CA ILE A 27 -26.67 3.45 10.21
C ILE A 27 -26.83 3.44 8.69
N ARG A 28 -27.97 2.98 8.17
CA ARG A 28 -28.25 2.92 6.73
C ARG A 28 -28.13 4.28 6.06
N ARG A 29 -28.58 5.36 6.71
CA ARG A 29 -28.43 6.73 6.18
C ARG A 29 -26.95 7.14 5.98
N ARG A 30 -26.01 6.48 6.66
CA ARG A 30 -24.57 6.76 6.58
C ARG A 30 -23.83 5.80 5.65
N LEU A 31 -24.25 4.53 5.57
CA LEU A 31 -23.61 3.51 4.72
C LEU A 31 -24.23 3.39 3.34
N GLN A 32 -25.49 3.81 3.17
CA GLN A 32 -26.29 3.59 1.95
C GLN A 32 -26.36 2.12 1.51
N CYS A 33 -26.09 1.18 2.42
CA CYS A 33 -26.17 -0.26 2.20
C CYS A 33 -27.04 -0.88 3.30
N THR A 34 -28.09 -1.61 2.90
CA THR A 34 -29.04 -2.20 3.85
C THR A 34 -28.42 -3.35 4.62
N ASP A 35 -27.71 -4.25 3.94
CA ASP A 35 -27.17 -5.47 4.56
C ASP A 35 -26.11 -5.13 5.61
N GLN A 36 -25.15 -4.28 5.24
CA GLN A 36 -24.14 -3.81 6.20
C GLN A 36 -24.73 -3.01 7.35
N ALA A 37 -25.84 -2.31 7.14
CA ALA A 37 -26.51 -1.60 8.22
C ALA A 37 -27.21 -2.57 9.20
N CYS A 38 -27.70 -3.72 8.72
CA CYS A 38 -28.20 -4.79 9.58
C CYS A 38 -27.06 -5.40 10.40
N ASP A 39 -25.96 -5.77 9.76
CA ASP A 39 -24.81 -6.39 10.44
C ASP A 39 -24.23 -5.46 11.51
N LEU A 40 -24.02 -4.19 11.18
CA LEU A 40 -23.43 -3.23 12.11
C LEU A 40 -24.41 -2.87 13.24
N ALA A 41 -25.73 -2.89 13.00
CA ALA A 41 -26.72 -2.77 14.07
C ALA A 41 -26.65 -3.98 15.01
N GLN A 42 -26.52 -5.18 14.47
CA GLN A 42 -26.38 -6.41 15.26
C GLN A 42 -25.11 -6.36 16.12
N ASP A 43 -23.97 -5.94 15.58
CA ASP A 43 -22.71 -5.78 16.31
C ASP A 43 -22.83 -4.82 17.50
N VAL A 44 -23.60 -3.74 17.35
CA VAL A 44 -23.87 -2.80 18.45
C VAL A 44 -24.62 -3.51 19.58
N PHE A 45 -25.67 -4.26 19.27
CA PHE A 45 -26.45 -4.99 20.29
C PHE A 45 -25.67 -6.15 20.90
N LEU A 46 -24.83 -6.84 20.13
CA LEU A 46 -23.91 -7.86 20.66
C LEU A 46 -22.94 -7.24 21.68
N ARG A 47 -22.43 -6.03 21.44
CA ARG A 47 -21.58 -5.32 22.41
C ARG A 47 -22.33 -4.96 23.69
N VAL A 48 -23.59 -4.53 23.59
CA VAL A 48 -24.44 -4.27 24.77
C VAL A 48 -24.65 -5.56 25.58
N LEU A 49 -24.90 -6.68 24.89
CA LEU A 49 -25.13 -7.99 25.48
C LEU A 49 -23.88 -8.50 26.21
N VAL A 50 -22.74 -8.52 25.53
CA VAL A 50 -21.46 -9.01 26.07
C VAL A 50 -20.96 -8.17 27.23
N GLN A 51 -21.13 -6.84 27.17
CA GLN A 51 -20.70 -5.94 28.24
C GLN A 51 -21.70 -5.86 29.41
N ARG A 52 -22.84 -6.57 29.33
CA ARG A 52 -23.91 -6.57 30.35
C ARG A 52 -24.36 -5.17 30.78
N ARG A 53 -24.45 -4.21 29.85
CA ARG A 53 -24.76 -2.80 30.19
C ARG A 53 -26.22 -2.41 30.10
N ALA A 54 -27.12 -3.31 29.69
CA ALA A 54 -28.53 -3.00 29.45
C ALA A 54 -29.22 -2.29 30.64
N ASP A 55 -28.90 -2.68 31.86
CA ASP A 55 -29.50 -2.14 33.08
C ASP A 55 -29.00 -0.73 33.43
N GLU A 56 -27.79 -0.39 32.99
CA GLU A 56 -27.15 0.91 33.25
C GLU A 56 -27.56 1.98 32.24
N LEU A 57 -28.24 1.59 31.15
CA LEU A 57 -28.58 2.48 30.04
C LEU A 57 -29.75 3.41 30.39
N ARG A 58 -29.40 4.59 30.88
CA ARG A 58 -30.33 5.72 31.06
C ARG A 58 -30.72 6.36 29.73
N GLU A 59 -29.79 6.45 28.80
CA GLU A 59 -29.99 7.04 27.46
C GLU A 59 -29.61 6.05 26.35
N PRO A 60 -30.46 5.06 26.03
CA PRO A 60 -30.12 4.00 25.09
C PRO A 60 -29.72 4.51 23.71
N LYS A 61 -30.44 5.48 23.14
CA LYS A 61 -30.13 6.03 21.80
C LYS A 61 -28.74 6.67 21.74
N ALA A 62 -28.39 7.48 22.74
CA ALA A 62 -27.09 8.14 22.80
C ALA A 62 -25.96 7.10 22.86
N TYR A 63 -26.10 6.11 23.73
CA TYR A 63 -25.12 5.04 23.88
C TYR A 63 -24.97 4.17 22.62
N LEU A 64 -26.09 3.68 22.06
CA LEU A 64 -26.09 2.86 20.85
C LEU A 64 -25.47 3.60 19.66
N SER A 65 -25.79 4.88 19.48
CA SER A 65 -25.20 5.70 18.42
C SER A 65 -23.72 6.01 18.63
N SER A 66 -23.24 6.04 19.88
CA SER A 66 -21.82 6.16 20.20
C SER A 66 -21.04 4.92 19.73
N ILE A 67 -21.52 3.72 20.09
CA ILE A 67 -20.92 2.46 19.62
C ILE A 67 -20.96 2.39 18.09
N ALA A 68 -22.11 2.66 17.49
CA ALA A 68 -22.28 2.62 16.05
C ALA A 68 -21.36 3.61 15.33
N ARG A 69 -21.16 4.81 15.89
CA ARG A 69 -20.22 5.79 15.34
C ARG A 69 -18.79 5.26 15.33
N ASN A 70 -18.33 4.63 16.42
CA ASN A 70 -16.99 4.06 16.48
C ASN A 70 -16.80 2.95 15.45
N LEU A 71 -17.77 2.04 15.34
CA LEU A 71 -17.78 0.98 14.33
C LEU A 71 -17.73 1.54 12.90
N LEU A 72 -18.48 2.61 12.62
CA LEU A 72 -18.46 3.28 11.32
C LEU A 72 -17.10 3.93 11.02
N VAL A 73 -16.47 4.57 12.00
CA VAL A 73 -15.12 5.14 11.82
C VAL A 73 -14.11 4.05 11.47
N ASP A 74 -14.15 2.92 12.17
CA ASP A 74 -13.28 1.79 11.89
C ASP A 74 -13.52 1.21 10.48
N LEU A 75 -14.78 1.07 10.08
CA LEU A 75 -15.16 0.61 8.75
C LEU A 75 -14.66 1.56 7.65
N PHE A 76 -14.85 2.87 7.81
CA PHE A 76 -14.39 3.86 6.81
C PHE A 76 -12.87 3.94 6.76
N ARG A 77 -12.19 3.86 7.90
CA ARG A 77 -10.72 3.79 7.95
C ARG A 77 -10.20 2.59 7.18
N ARG A 78 -10.78 1.40 7.39
CA ARG A 78 -10.41 0.19 6.68
C ARG A 78 -10.62 0.33 5.16
N ARG A 79 -11.78 0.86 4.74
CA ARG A 79 -12.07 1.11 3.32
C ARG A 79 -11.09 2.10 2.68
N SER A 80 -10.70 3.14 3.41
CA SER A 80 -9.73 4.11 2.91
C SER A 80 -8.38 3.46 2.63
N ILE A 81 -7.95 2.51 3.47
CA ILE A 81 -6.70 1.76 3.28
C ILE A 81 -6.84 0.80 2.08
N GLU A 82 -7.93 0.05 2.02
CA GLU A 82 -8.20 -0.88 0.91
C GLU A 82 -8.24 -0.15 -0.44
N GLN A 83 -8.88 1.02 -0.49
CA GLN A 83 -8.93 1.86 -1.67
C GLN A 83 -7.55 2.42 -2.04
N ALA A 84 -6.81 2.98 -1.08
CA ALA A 84 -5.47 3.48 -1.34
C ALA A 84 -4.53 2.39 -1.87
N TYR A 85 -4.68 1.15 -1.39
CA TYR A 85 -3.94 0.01 -1.89
C TYR A 85 -4.37 -0.37 -3.32
N ALA A 86 -5.67 -0.40 -3.60
CA ALA A 86 -6.19 -0.66 -4.95
C ALA A 86 -5.72 0.41 -5.94
N ASP A 87 -5.73 1.68 -5.54
CA ASP A 87 -5.25 2.80 -6.35
C ASP A 87 -3.74 2.68 -6.61
N ALA A 88 -2.94 2.34 -5.59
CA ALA A 88 -1.52 2.09 -5.74
C ALA A 88 -1.21 0.91 -6.69
N LEU A 89 -2.04 -0.14 -6.65
CA LEU A 89 -1.93 -1.27 -7.57
C LEU A 89 -2.33 -0.89 -9.00
N ALA A 90 -3.38 -0.10 -9.18
CA ALA A 90 -3.79 0.41 -10.49
C ALA A 90 -2.76 1.38 -11.09
N MET A 91 -2.07 2.16 -10.25
CA MET A 91 -0.98 3.05 -10.67
C MET A 91 0.33 2.31 -10.98
N ARG A 92 0.53 1.11 -10.44
CA ARG A 92 1.48 0.17 -11.04
C ARG A 92 0.87 -0.23 -12.37
N ALA A 93 1.21 0.53 -13.42
CA ALA A 93 1.19 -0.02 -14.74
C ALA A 93 1.89 -1.38 -14.62
N ASP A 94 1.14 -2.46 -14.86
CA ASP A 94 1.75 -3.73 -15.17
C ASP A 94 2.61 -3.42 -16.38
N ALA A 95 3.90 -3.14 -16.16
CA ALA A 95 4.90 -3.36 -17.17
C ALA A 95 4.79 -4.85 -17.43
N ALA A 96 3.91 -5.21 -18.37
CA ALA A 96 3.65 -6.57 -18.76
C ALA A 96 5.03 -7.19 -18.89
N ALA A 97 5.29 -8.20 -18.05
CA ALA A 97 6.65 -8.70 -17.93
C ALA A 97 7.10 -9.04 -19.36
N PRO A 98 8.27 -8.56 -19.81
CA PRO A 98 8.65 -8.64 -21.22
C PRO A 98 8.47 -10.07 -21.71
N SER A 99 8.01 -10.24 -22.95
CA SER A 99 7.83 -11.58 -23.52
C SER A 99 9.15 -12.36 -23.43
N PRO A 100 9.12 -13.71 -23.46
CA PRO A 100 10.35 -14.50 -23.47
C PRO A 100 11.34 -14.04 -24.55
N GLU A 101 10.83 -13.65 -25.73
CA GLU A 101 11.61 -13.11 -26.83
C GLU A 101 12.21 -11.74 -26.50
N ALA A 102 11.41 -10.81 -25.95
CA ALA A 102 11.90 -9.50 -25.54
C ALA A 102 12.94 -9.60 -24.41
N ARG A 103 12.77 -10.56 -23.48
CA ARG A 103 13.76 -10.86 -22.45
C ARG A 103 15.05 -11.39 -23.05
N GLN A 104 14.95 -12.30 -24.01
CA GLN A 104 16.11 -12.86 -24.69
C GLN A 104 16.90 -11.75 -25.41
N GLN A 105 16.21 -10.86 -26.13
CA GLN A 105 16.83 -9.69 -26.78
C GLN A 105 17.54 -8.79 -25.76
N ILE A 106 16.91 -8.48 -24.63
CA ILE A 106 17.54 -7.69 -23.56
C ILE A 106 18.82 -8.38 -23.05
N VAL A 107 18.77 -9.69 -22.80
CA VAL A 107 19.94 -10.44 -22.31
C VAL A 107 21.05 -10.48 -23.36
N GLU A 108 20.72 -10.68 -24.63
CA GLU A 108 21.69 -10.67 -25.73
C GLU A 108 22.38 -9.32 -25.84
N THR A 109 21.63 -8.21 -25.85
CA THR A 109 22.21 -6.86 -25.89
C THR A 109 23.10 -6.59 -24.68
N LEU A 110 22.71 -7.03 -23.48
CA LEU A 110 23.55 -6.86 -22.28
C LEU A 110 24.87 -7.63 -22.37
N LEU A 111 24.85 -8.86 -22.90
CA LEU A 111 26.06 -9.66 -23.11
C LEU A 111 26.98 -9.04 -24.16
N GLU A 112 26.43 -8.41 -25.20
CA GLU A 112 27.22 -7.69 -26.20
C GLU A 112 27.88 -6.44 -25.61
N ILE A 113 27.15 -5.65 -24.82
CA ILE A 113 27.70 -4.50 -24.11
C ILE A 113 28.85 -4.93 -23.18
N ASP A 114 28.69 -6.03 -22.43
CA ASP A 114 29.74 -6.53 -21.53
C ASP A 114 31.01 -6.90 -22.31
N ARG A 115 30.88 -7.63 -23.43
CA ARG A 115 32.02 -7.97 -24.31
C ARG A 115 32.72 -6.74 -24.89
N LEU A 116 31.98 -5.68 -25.22
CA LEU A 116 32.55 -4.42 -25.71
C LEU A 116 33.31 -3.67 -24.61
N LEU A 117 32.77 -3.65 -23.39
CA LEU A 117 33.42 -3.01 -22.25
C LEU A 117 34.71 -3.75 -21.84
N ASP A 118 34.75 -5.08 -21.93
CA ASP A 118 35.94 -5.88 -21.61
C ASP A 118 37.15 -5.53 -22.49
N GLN A 119 36.93 -5.10 -23.74
CA GLN A 119 38.00 -4.69 -24.65
C GLN A 119 38.70 -3.38 -24.23
N LEU A 120 38.13 -2.62 -23.29
CA LEU A 120 38.65 -1.32 -22.84
C LEU A 120 39.53 -1.42 -21.59
N GLY A 121 39.53 -2.58 -20.93
CA GLY A 121 40.20 -2.83 -19.64
C GLY A 121 39.37 -2.38 -18.44
N GLU A 122 39.83 -2.78 -17.24
CA GLU A 122 39.05 -2.66 -15.99
C GLU A 122 38.65 -1.22 -15.63
N ARG A 123 39.57 -0.25 -15.80
CA ARG A 123 39.34 1.13 -15.36
C ARG A 123 38.22 1.85 -16.13
N PRO A 124 38.19 1.87 -17.47
CA PRO A 124 37.07 2.44 -18.21
C PRO A 124 35.73 1.74 -17.93
N ARG A 125 35.75 0.41 -17.80
CA ARG A 125 34.57 -0.41 -17.48
C ARG A 125 33.97 -0.01 -16.13
N ASP A 126 34.79 0.01 -15.08
CA ASP A 126 34.33 0.38 -13.73
C ASP A 126 33.79 1.81 -13.65
N ILE A 127 34.44 2.75 -14.34
CA ILE A 127 33.98 4.14 -14.42
C ILE A 127 32.61 4.20 -15.11
N PHE A 128 32.43 3.48 -16.22
CA PHE A 128 31.17 3.45 -16.97
C PHE A 128 30.04 2.86 -16.13
N LEU A 129 30.25 1.71 -15.50
CA LEU A 129 29.24 1.03 -14.67
C LEU A 129 28.84 1.89 -13.47
N ARG A 130 29.77 2.54 -12.79
CA ARG A 130 29.46 3.43 -11.66
C ARG A 130 28.62 4.64 -12.05
N VAL A 131 28.80 5.16 -13.26
CA VAL A 131 27.98 6.27 -13.76
C VAL A 131 26.60 5.79 -14.23
N GLN A 132 26.55 4.67 -14.95
CA GLN A 132 25.31 4.20 -15.59
C GLN A 132 24.41 3.37 -14.66
N LEU A 133 24.98 2.54 -13.79
CA LEU A 133 24.24 1.66 -12.87
C LEU A 133 24.09 2.28 -11.48
N ASP A 134 25.18 2.83 -10.93
CA ASP A 134 25.15 3.41 -9.57
C ASP A 134 24.70 4.88 -9.55
N GLY A 135 24.52 5.51 -10.72
CA GLY A 135 24.06 6.89 -10.86
C GLY A 135 25.05 7.95 -10.35
N LEU A 136 26.32 7.60 -10.17
CA LEU A 136 27.33 8.52 -9.65
C LEU A 136 27.75 9.56 -10.69
N SER A 137 28.02 10.78 -10.25
CA SER A 137 28.61 11.81 -11.10
C SER A 137 30.09 11.52 -11.38
N LEU A 138 30.62 12.03 -12.50
CA LEU A 138 32.03 11.88 -12.86
C LEU A 138 32.99 12.41 -11.77
N ALA A 139 32.57 13.43 -11.01
CA ALA A 139 33.34 13.98 -9.90
C ALA A 139 33.36 13.04 -8.69
N GLU A 140 32.25 12.37 -8.39
CA GLU A 140 32.17 11.36 -7.32
C GLU A 140 33.02 10.13 -7.63
N VAL A 141 32.95 9.65 -8.87
CA VAL A 141 33.79 8.54 -9.33
C VAL A 141 35.28 8.89 -9.24
N GLY A 142 35.66 10.12 -9.63
CA GLY A 142 37.04 10.61 -9.50
C GLY A 142 37.53 10.60 -8.04
N ARG A 143 36.70 11.09 -7.11
CA ARG A 143 37.02 11.05 -5.67
C ARG A 143 37.18 9.62 -5.15
N GLN A 144 36.29 8.71 -5.53
CA GLN A 144 36.34 7.31 -5.05
C GLN A 144 37.55 6.54 -5.61
N MET A 145 37.93 6.80 -6.86
CA MET A 145 39.00 6.08 -7.55
C MET A 145 40.37 6.75 -7.42
N GLY A 146 40.47 7.91 -6.75
CA GLY A 146 41.71 8.68 -6.66
C GLY A 146 42.17 9.27 -8.00
N LEU A 147 41.22 9.58 -8.90
CA LEU A 147 41.48 10.07 -10.26
C LEU A 147 40.98 11.52 -10.42
N SER A 148 41.63 12.28 -11.31
CA SER A 148 41.11 13.58 -11.69
C SER A 148 39.79 13.44 -12.45
N THR A 149 38.86 14.38 -12.27
CA THR A 149 37.57 14.40 -13.01
C THR A 149 37.78 14.39 -14.53
N ASN A 150 38.87 14.98 -15.02
CA ASN A 150 39.20 14.98 -16.44
C ASN A 150 39.60 13.57 -16.94
N THR A 151 40.39 12.84 -16.15
CA THR A 151 40.76 11.44 -16.42
C THR A 151 39.51 10.55 -16.45
N VAL A 152 38.61 10.71 -15.47
CA VAL A 152 37.34 9.96 -15.42
C VAL A 152 36.48 10.26 -16.64
N ARG A 153 36.32 11.55 -17.00
CA ARG A 153 35.57 11.96 -18.19
C ARG A 153 36.13 11.32 -19.47
N LYS A 154 37.45 11.30 -19.65
CA LYS A 154 38.10 10.69 -20.83
C LYS A 154 37.81 9.19 -20.92
N HIS A 155 37.91 8.48 -19.80
CA HIS A 155 37.60 7.04 -19.75
C HIS A 155 36.12 6.76 -19.99
N PHE A 156 35.23 7.55 -19.39
CA PHE A 156 33.80 7.44 -19.57
C PHE A 156 33.36 7.66 -21.02
N ILE A 157 33.85 8.71 -21.69
CA ILE A 157 33.53 8.99 -23.10
C ILE A 157 34.00 7.85 -23.99
N ARG A 158 35.19 7.29 -23.73
CA ARG A 158 35.71 6.15 -24.51
C ARG A 158 34.83 4.92 -24.34
N ALA A 159 34.37 4.62 -23.12
CA ALA A 159 33.46 3.51 -22.87
C ALA A 159 32.08 3.72 -23.51
N MET A 160 31.53 4.93 -23.39
CA MET A 160 30.26 5.30 -24.02
C MET A 160 30.33 5.18 -25.55
N ALA A 161 31.40 5.66 -26.18
CA ALA A 161 31.59 5.56 -27.62
C ALA A 161 31.66 4.09 -28.11
N GLN A 162 32.30 3.21 -27.33
CA GLN A 162 32.36 1.79 -27.64
C GLN A 162 30.98 1.13 -27.58
N CYS A 163 30.16 1.47 -26.57
CA CYS A 163 28.80 0.94 -26.46
C CYS A 163 27.85 1.51 -27.53
N LEU A 164 28.01 2.78 -27.92
CA LEU A 164 27.19 3.41 -28.95
C LEU A 164 27.39 2.79 -30.34
N ALA A 165 28.59 2.25 -30.62
CA ALA A 165 28.85 1.55 -31.89
C ALA A 165 27.96 0.30 -32.10
N LEU A 166 27.31 -0.21 -31.05
CA LEU A 166 26.34 -1.32 -31.12
C LEU A 166 24.95 -0.87 -31.59
N ILE A 167 24.62 0.43 -31.49
CA ILE A 167 23.29 0.97 -31.82
C ILE A 167 23.21 1.38 -33.30
N ASP A 168 24.36 1.56 -33.96
CA ASP A 168 24.46 1.98 -35.37
C ASP A 168 24.47 0.80 -36.36
N ASP A 169 24.32 -0.46 -35.90
CA ASP A 169 24.07 -1.69 -36.67
C ASP A 169 22.65 -2.23 -36.41
#